data_AF-A0A9Q9B1T4-F1
#
_entry.id   AF-A0A9Q9B1T4-F1
#
_cell.length_a   1.000
_cell.length_b   1.000
_cell.length_c   1.000
_cell.angle_alpha   90.00
_cell.angle_beta   90.00
_cell.angle_gamma   90.00
#
_symmetry.space_group_name_H-M   'P 1'
#
loop_
_entity.id
_entity.type
_entity.pdbx_description
1 polymer ?
#
loop_
_entity_poly.entity_id
_entity_poly.type
_entity_poly.pdbx_seq_one_letter_code
_entity_poly.pdbx_strand_id
1 'polypeptide(L)'
;MRATKEWEEFGDGEWFWGTNNASIYDFFVEGTARSRDYENVVTVGMRGYHDTPIGDDIEIDLLESVVAAQTEILANAYGNASSVPQSWCLYKEVQGCYEQGMQVPDHVTLLWAEDNYGNIRRLPIDNETDRSGGAGVYYHFDYVGDPRNYKWLSTTKLTKTLVNVGDLKPVELPISHFLDMAYDITKFDKDSTPFYLEQWAAREFGPQVAADTAKSSTLTEKPQAGASSS
;
A
#
# COMPACT_ATOMS: atom_id res chain seq x y z
N MET A 1 6.27 -13.61 -0.98
CA MET A 1 5.05 -14.30 -1.47
C MET A 1 4.50 -15.29 -0.45
N ARG A 2 4.25 -14.82 0.76
CA ARG A 2 3.71 -15.61 1.90
C ARG A 2 2.68 -14.74 2.60
N ALA A 3 1.53 -15.30 2.94
CA ALA A 3 0.58 -14.62 3.82
C ALA A 3 1.05 -14.72 5.27
N THR A 4 0.78 -13.72 6.11
CA THR A 4 1.22 -13.69 7.52
C THR A 4 0.83 -14.95 8.29
N LYS A 5 -0.39 -15.45 8.10
CA LYS A 5 -0.89 -16.68 8.75
C LYS A 5 -0.12 -17.95 8.36
N GLU A 6 0.56 -17.97 7.22
CA GLU A 6 1.36 -19.13 6.83
C GLU A 6 2.57 -19.35 7.74
N TRP A 7 3.04 -18.31 8.44
CA TRP A 7 4.10 -18.47 9.43
C TRP A 7 3.64 -19.30 10.63
N GLU A 8 2.39 -19.15 11.08
CA GLU A 8 1.82 -19.96 12.17
C GLU A 8 1.71 -21.45 11.81
N GLU A 9 1.50 -21.76 10.52
CA GLU A 9 1.25 -23.13 10.06
C GLU A 9 2.52 -23.85 9.60
N PHE A 10 3.46 -23.13 8.97
CA PHE A 10 4.64 -23.72 8.32
C PHE A 10 5.97 -23.13 8.81
N GLY A 11 5.94 -22.01 9.53
CA GLY A 11 7.14 -21.40 10.09
C GLY A 11 7.66 -22.20 11.28
N ASP A 12 8.97 -22.08 11.53
CA ASP A 12 9.61 -22.67 12.70
C ASP A 12 10.36 -21.58 13.48
N GLY A 13 10.06 -21.43 14.76
CA GLY A 13 10.69 -20.45 15.64
C GLY A 13 10.13 -19.02 15.56
N GLU A 14 10.91 -18.08 16.10
CA GLU A 14 10.54 -16.67 16.21
C GLU A 14 10.53 -15.96 14.84
N TRP A 15 9.56 -15.07 14.60
CA TRP A 15 9.56 -14.18 13.43
C TRP A 15 10.53 -13.00 13.65
N PHE A 16 11.82 -13.31 13.74
CA PHE A 16 12.88 -12.32 13.89
C PHE A 16 14.14 -12.77 13.14
N TRP A 17 14.58 -11.95 12.19
CA TRP A 17 15.70 -12.31 11.32
C TRP A 17 17.03 -12.43 12.08
N GLY A 18 17.25 -11.59 13.10
CA GLY A 18 18.51 -11.56 13.84
C GLY A 18 18.83 -12.87 14.57
N THR A 19 17.82 -13.64 14.99
CA THR A 19 17.98 -14.90 15.75
C THR A 19 17.55 -16.13 14.97
N ASN A 20 16.69 -16.00 13.96
CA ASN A 20 16.04 -17.12 13.29
C ASN A 20 16.07 -17.04 11.75
N ASN A 21 17.13 -16.45 11.19
CA ASN A 21 17.26 -16.28 9.73
C ASN A 21 17.16 -17.58 8.92
N ALA A 22 17.67 -18.71 9.41
CA ALA A 22 17.69 -19.97 8.66
C ALA A 22 16.28 -20.48 8.34
N SER A 23 15.41 -20.51 9.36
CA SER A 23 14.01 -20.91 9.18
C SER A 23 13.25 -19.93 8.27
N ILE A 24 13.46 -18.63 8.47
CA ILE A 24 12.81 -17.58 7.65
C ILE A 24 13.29 -17.65 6.20
N TYR A 25 14.57 -17.93 5.97
CA TYR A 25 15.15 -18.07 4.64
C TYR A 25 14.48 -19.23 3.88
N ASP A 26 14.40 -20.42 4.47
CA ASP A 26 13.76 -21.58 3.86
C ASP A 26 12.27 -21.30 3.58
N PHE A 27 11.59 -20.62 4.51
CA PHE A 27 10.21 -20.20 4.33
C PHE A 27 10.02 -19.26 3.13
N PHE A 28 10.94 -18.33 2.90
CA PHE A 28 10.95 -17.45 1.72
C PHE A 28 11.27 -18.19 0.42
N VAL A 29 12.22 -19.13 0.43
CA VAL A 29 12.57 -19.98 -0.72
C VAL A 29 11.34 -20.73 -1.21
N GLU A 30 10.66 -21.43 -0.31
CA GLU A 30 9.46 -22.20 -0.62
C GLU A 30 8.31 -21.31 -1.16
N GLY A 31 8.08 -20.15 -0.55
CA GLY A 31 7.05 -19.20 -1.01
C GLY A 31 7.34 -18.67 -2.42
N THR A 32 8.62 -18.43 -2.72
CA THR A 32 9.09 -18.02 -4.04
C THR A 32 8.91 -19.13 -5.06
N ALA A 33 9.31 -20.37 -4.73
CA ALA A 33 9.14 -21.52 -5.61
C ALA A 33 7.66 -21.78 -5.95
N ARG A 34 6.77 -21.69 -4.96
CA ARG A 34 5.32 -21.92 -5.13
C ARG A 34 4.64 -20.88 -6.02
N SER A 35 5.10 -19.63 -5.97
CA SER A 35 4.49 -18.52 -6.71
C SER A 35 5.07 -18.31 -8.11
N ARG A 36 6.11 -19.07 -8.49
CA ARG A 36 6.92 -18.86 -9.69
C ARG A 36 6.15 -18.76 -11.01
N ASP A 37 5.12 -19.59 -11.17
CA ASP A 37 4.40 -19.71 -12.44
C ASP A 37 3.26 -18.68 -12.58
N TYR A 38 3.13 -17.74 -11.64
CA TYR A 38 2.11 -16.70 -11.65
C TYR A 38 2.73 -15.31 -11.83
N GLU A 39 1.96 -14.39 -12.41
CA GLU A 39 2.32 -12.98 -12.47
C GLU A 39 2.13 -12.35 -11.10
N ASN A 40 3.21 -11.89 -10.48
CA ASN A 40 3.22 -11.35 -9.13
C ASN A 40 4.11 -10.11 -9.02
N VAL A 41 3.81 -9.26 -8.03
CA VAL A 41 4.77 -8.29 -7.49
C VAL A 41 5.21 -8.81 -6.12
N VAL A 42 6.50 -9.10 -5.99
CA VAL A 42 7.06 -9.66 -4.75
C VAL A 42 7.29 -8.55 -3.74
N THR A 43 6.60 -8.63 -2.60
CA THR A 43 6.91 -7.77 -1.45
C THR A 43 8.27 -8.17 -0.86
N VAL A 44 9.17 -7.19 -0.76
CA VAL A 44 10.50 -7.33 -0.15
C VAL A 44 10.62 -6.49 1.12
N GLY A 45 11.68 -6.72 1.88
CA GLY A 45 11.84 -6.25 3.25
C GLY A 45 11.13 -7.17 4.25
N MET A 46 11.17 -6.76 5.52
CA MET A 46 10.51 -7.46 6.62
C MET A 46 10.17 -6.46 7.72
N ARG A 47 9.02 -6.65 8.36
CA ARG A 47 8.62 -5.97 9.60
C ARG A 47 8.24 -7.02 10.63
N GLY A 48 8.11 -6.60 11.89
CA GLY A 48 7.68 -7.45 12.97
C GLY A 48 6.28 -8.04 12.75
N TYR A 49 5.97 -9.09 13.52
CA TYR A 49 4.72 -9.83 13.39
C TYR A 49 3.51 -8.94 13.76
N HIS A 50 2.46 -8.94 12.95
CA HIS A 50 1.25 -8.11 13.15
C HIS A 50 1.45 -6.58 13.19
N ASP A 51 2.15 -6.02 12.19
CA ASP A 51 2.34 -4.55 12.04
C ASP A 51 3.25 -3.91 13.11
N THR A 52 3.99 -4.72 13.87
CA THR A 52 4.99 -4.23 14.83
C THR A 52 6.31 -3.89 14.14
N PRO A 53 7.14 -3.02 14.74
CA PRO A 53 8.53 -2.87 14.36
C PRO A 53 9.29 -4.21 14.44
N ILE A 54 10.32 -4.38 13.61
CA ILE A 54 11.15 -5.59 13.62
C ILE A 54 12.01 -5.70 14.89
N GLY A 55 12.27 -4.57 15.57
CA GLY A 55 13.00 -4.44 16.83
C GLY A 55 12.78 -3.04 17.43
N ASP A 56 13.37 -2.79 18.61
CA ASP A 56 13.22 -1.52 19.33
C ASP A 56 14.05 -0.37 18.71
N ASP A 57 15.12 -0.69 17.97
CA ASP A 57 16.03 0.25 17.32
C ASP A 57 15.93 0.20 15.79
N ILE A 58 16.46 1.25 15.13
CA ILE A 58 16.56 1.33 13.67
C ILE A 58 17.68 0.38 13.20
N GLU A 59 17.31 -0.84 12.83
CA GLU A 59 18.26 -1.88 12.39
C GLU A 59 18.45 -1.87 10.86
N ILE A 60 19.07 -0.81 10.32
CA ILE A 60 19.38 -0.68 8.89
C ILE A 60 20.11 -1.93 8.37
N ASP A 61 21.16 -2.35 9.05
CA ASP A 61 21.96 -3.52 8.66
C ASP A 61 21.14 -4.80 8.63
N LEU A 62 20.18 -4.96 9.55
CA LEU A 62 19.30 -6.13 9.56
C LEU A 62 18.35 -6.10 8.36
N LEU A 63 17.71 -4.96 8.07
CA LEU A 63 16.82 -4.82 6.91
C LEU A 63 17.57 -5.03 5.59
N GLU A 64 18.78 -4.48 5.47
CA GLU A 64 19.64 -4.71 4.30
C GLU A 64 20.00 -6.18 4.16
N SER A 65 20.31 -6.88 5.26
CA SER A 65 20.60 -8.32 5.23
C SER A 65 19.39 -9.17 4.81
N VAL A 66 18.17 -8.78 5.22
CA VAL A 66 16.93 -9.43 4.79
C VAL A 66 16.74 -9.25 3.28
N VAL A 67 16.88 -8.02 2.78
CA VAL A 67 16.69 -7.72 1.35
C VAL A 67 17.78 -8.37 0.50
N ALA A 68 19.01 -8.44 0.99
CA ALA A 68 20.10 -9.17 0.33
C ALA A 68 19.75 -10.66 0.17
N ALA A 69 19.26 -11.31 1.23
CA ALA A 69 18.84 -12.71 1.16
C ALA A 69 17.64 -12.91 0.22
N GLN A 70 16.63 -12.04 0.27
CA GLN A 70 15.50 -12.10 -0.65
C GLN A 70 15.93 -11.91 -2.12
N THR A 71 16.86 -10.99 -2.37
CA THR A 71 17.45 -10.75 -3.71
C THR A 71 18.17 -12.01 -4.20
N GLU A 72 18.95 -12.67 -3.34
CA GLU A 72 19.60 -13.94 -3.67
C GLU A 72 18.58 -15.04 -4.02
N ILE A 73 17.54 -15.21 -3.19
CA ILE A 73 16.47 -16.20 -3.43
C ILE A 73 15.82 -15.97 -4.79
N LEU A 74 15.50 -14.71 -5.13
CA LEU A 74 14.89 -14.35 -6.42
C LEU A 74 15.87 -14.58 -7.58
N ALA A 75 17.14 -14.23 -7.42
CA ALA A 75 18.16 -14.49 -8.45
C ALA A 75 18.32 -16.00 -8.69
N ASN A 76 18.31 -16.83 -7.64
CA ASN A 76 18.40 -18.28 -7.77
C ASN A 76 17.15 -18.88 -8.43
N ALA A 77 15.96 -18.37 -8.10
CA ALA A 77 14.71 -18.90 -8.65
C ALA A 77 14.45 -18.47 -10.11
N TYR A 78 14.80 -17.23 -10.47
CA TYR A 78 14.44 -16.62 -11.76
C TYR A 78 15.65 -16.32 -12.66
N GLY A 79 16.88 -16.56 -12.20
CA GLY A 79 18.13 -16.25 -12.89
C GLY A 79 18.60 -14.80 -12.73
N ASN A 80 17.67 -13.86 -12.47
CA ASN A 80 17.98 -12.47 -12.18
C ASN A 80 16.87 -11.82 -11.35
N ALA A 81 17.21 -11.35 -10.14
CA ALA A 81 16.25 -10.66 -9.27
C ALA A 81 15.62 -9.43 -9.94
N SER A 82 16.37 -8.65 -10.72
CA SER A 82 15.84 -7.43 -11.35
C SER A 82 14.83 -7.67 -12.47
N SER A 83 14.69 -8.92 -12.94
CA SER A 83 13.62 -9.28 -13.88
C SER A 83 12.29 -9.60 -13.18
N VAL A 84 12.29 -9.71 -11.84
CA VAL A 84 11.11 -9.97 -11.03
C VAL A 84 10.58 -8.65 -10.49
N PRO A 85 9.31 -8.28 -10.76
CA PRO A 85 8.68 -7.12 -10.16
C PRO A 85 8.70 -7.22 -8.63
N GLN A 86 9.27 -6.22 -7.98
CA GLN A 86 9.43 -6.16 -6.53
C GLN A 86 8.94 -4.83 -5.99
N SER A 87 8.37 -4.84 -4.79
CA SER A 87 7.93 -3.62 -4.13
C SER A 87 8.30 -3.63 -2.65
N TRP A 88 8.78 -2.50 -2.13
CA TRP A 88 9.00 -2.31 -0.70
C TRP A 88 8.19 -1.12 -0.19
N CYS A 89 7.27 -1.38 0.74
CA CYS A 89 6.53 -0.34 1.43
C CYS A 89 7.37 0.29 2.53
N LEU A 90 7.76 1.55 2.34
CA LEU A 90 8.50 2.35 3.31
C LEU A 90 7.50 2.93 4.32
N TYR A 91 7.01 2.07 5.20
CA TYR A 91 5.94 2.38 6.13
C TYR A 91 6.49 2.61 7.54
N LYS A 92 5.95 3.63 8.23
CA LYS A 92 6.32 4.01 9.61
C LYS A 92 7.84 4.16 9.79
N GLU A 93 8.47 3.32 10.61
CA GLU A 93 9.89 3.38 10.96
C GLU A 93 10.82 3.09 9.78
N VAL A 94 10.37 2.31 8.79
CA VAL A 94 11.17 1.93 7.62
C VAL A 94 11.46 3.14 6.72
N GLN A 95 10.56 4.12 6.67
CA GLN A 95 10.82 5.39 5.97
C GLN A 95 12.03 6.10 6.59
N GLY A 96 12.13 6.12 7.92
CA GLY A 96 13.26 6.72 8.63
C GLY A 96 14.58 6.01 8.36
N CYS A 97 14.56 4.68 8.17
CA CYS A 97 15.73 3.90 7.78
C CYS A 97 16.25 4.34 6.39
N TYR A 98 15.32 4.47 5.43
CA TYR A 98 15.65 4.92 4.07
C TYR A 98 16.24 6.33 4.05
N GLU A 99 15.64 7.27 4.80
CA GLU A 99 16.14 8.64 4.91
C GLU A 99 17.51 8.73 5.61
N GLN A 100 17.87 7.73 6.43
CA GLN A 100 19.18 7.61 7.07
C GLN A 100 20.24 6.89 6.21
N GLY A 101 19.89 6.50 4.99
CA GLY A 101 20.83 5.94 4.03
C GLY A 101 20.76 4.42 3.86
N MET A 102 19.71 3.76 4.36
CA MET A 102 19.44 2.35 4.03
C MET A 102 19.41 2.15 2.52
N GLN A 103 20.22 1.22 2.03
CA GLN A 103 20.36 0.93 0.61
C GLN A 103 19.21 0.06 0.12
N VAL A 104 18.62 0.45 -1.02
CA VAL A 104 17.55 -0.31 -1.68
C VAL A 104 17.94 -0.56 -3.13
N PRO A 105 17.95 -1.82 -3.60
CA PRO A 105 18.24 -2.14 -5.00
C PRO A 105 17.41 -1.29 -5.95
N ASP A 106 18.01 -0.76 -7.01
CA ASP A 106 17.41 0.28 -7.86
C ASP A 106 16.10 -0.16 -8.55
N HIS A 107 15.99 -1.44 -8.87
CA HIS A 107 14.86 -2.05 -9.55
C HIS A 107 13.64 -2.32 -8.64
N VAL A 108 13.77 -2.13 -7.32
CA VAL A 108 12.66 -2.28 -6.37
C VAL A 108 11.82 -1.01 -6.37
N THR A 109 10.52 -1.17 -6.61
CA THR A 109 9.54 -0.08 -6.51
C THR A 109 9.38 0.35 -5.05
N LEU A 110 9.58 1.63 -4.78
CA LEU A 110 9.35 2.21 -3.46
C LEU A 110 7.86 2.58 -3.32
N LEU A 111 7.15 1.92 -2.42
CA LEU A 111 5.77 2.28 -2.10
C LEU A 111 5.75 3.27 -0.93
N TRP A 112 5.35 4.50 -1.22
CA TRP A 112 5.22 5.58 -0.25
C TRP A 112 3.86 5.51 0.43
N ALA A 113 3.86 5.12 1.69
CA ALA A 113 2.63 5.09 2.47
C ALA A 113 2.18 6.51 2.88
N GLU A 114 0.87 6.70 2.91
CA GLU A 114 0.26 7.84 3.59
C GLU A 114 0.21 7.64 5.12
N ASP A 115 -0.27 8.63 5.87
CA ASP A 115 -0.28 8.68 7.33
C ASP A 115 -1.37 7.84 8.01
N ASN A 116 -2.00 6.92 7.26
CA ASN A 116 -3.19 6.14 7.59
C ASN A 116 -4.49 6.96 7.63
N TYR A 117 -4.43 8.27 7.38
CA TYR A 117 -5.56 9.21 7.42
C TYR A 117 -5.75 9.95 6.10
N GLY A 118 -5.14 9.38 5.08
CA GLY A 118 -5.22 9.80 3.72
C GLY A 118 -4.24 10.90 3.32
N ASN A 119 -3.18 11.18 4.07
CA ASN A 119 -2.21 12.23 3.72
C ASN A 119 -0.88 11.60 3.34
N ILE A 120 -0.51 11.70 2.06
CA ILE A 120 0.75 11.19 1.55
C ILE A 120 1.88 11.82 2.37
N ARG A 121 2.68 10.98 3.04
CA ARG A 121 3.74 11.44 3.95
C ARG A 121 4.94 11.99 3.18
N ARG A 122 5.21 11.41 2.02
CA ARG A 122 6.37 11.70 1.19
C ARG A 122 6.10 11.33 -0.27
N LEU A 123 6.75 12.06 -1.17
CA LEU A 123 6.87 11.72 -2.58
C LEU A 123 8.36 11.61 -2.93
N PRO A 124 8.72 10.94 -4.04
CA PRO A 124 10.09 10.92 -4.54
C PRO A 124 10.67 12.34 -4.66
N ILE A 125 11.92 12.50 -4.22
CA ILE A 125 12.68 13.76 -4.38
C ILE A 125 13.93 13.54 -5.23
N ASP A 126 14.35 14.57 -5.95
CA ASP A 126 15.61 14.63 -6.70
C ASP A 126 15.88 13.37 -7.54
N ASN A 127 16.92 12.60 -7.20
CA ASN A 127 17.35 11.41 -7.93
C ASN A 127 16.44 10.19 -7.72
N GLU A 128 15.51 10.22 -6.77
CA GLU A 128 14.58 9.11 -6.53
C GLU A 128 13.59 8.93 -7.69
N THR A 129 13.34 9.98 -8.49
CA THR A 129 12.49 9.89 -9.69
C THR A 129 13.13 9.11 -10.83
N ASP A 130 14.45 8.96 -10.80
CA ASP A 130 15.23 8.31 -11.86
C ASP A 130 15.47 6.81 -11.61
N ARG A 131 15.07 6.30 -10.44
CA ARG A 131 15.19 4.88 -10.07
C ARG A 131 14.42 4.00 -11.06
N SER A 132 15.04 2.91 -11.52
CA SER A 132 14.42 2.01 -12.49
C SER A 132 13.17 1.28 -11.97
N GLY A 133 13.09 1.03 -10.66
CA GLY A 133 11.91 0.49 -10.01
C GLY A 133 10.76 1.50 -9.85
N GLY A 134 11.02 2.78 -10.06
CA GLY A 134 10.05 3.85 -9.86
C GLY A 134 9.51 3.92 -8.43
N ALA A 135 8.32 4.50 -8.31
CA ALA A 135 7.63 4.66 -7.03
C ALA A 135 6.13 4.42 -7.17
N GLY A 136 5.50 4.05 -6.07
CA GLY A 136 4.04 3.99 -5.93
C GLY A 136 3.60 4.66 -4.63
N VAL A 137 2.29 4.77 -4.45
CA VAL A 137 1.68 5.25 -3.21
C VAL A 137 1.00 4.06 -2.53
N TYR A 138 0.89 4.04 -1.20
CA TYR A 138 -0.01 3.13 -0.50
C TYR A 138 -0.94 3.96 0.38
N TYR A 139 -2.24 3.75 0.23
CA TYR A 139 -3.31 4.62 0.70
C TYR A 139 -4.40 3.86 1.46
N HIS A 140 -5.01 4.45 2.48
CA HIS A 140 -6.10 3.83 3.23
C HIS A 140 -7.45 4.49 2.97
N PHE A 141 -8.48 3.68 2.67
CA PHE A 141 -9.90 4.02 2.85
C PHE A 141 -10.51 3.35 4.09
N ASP A 142 -9.77 2.44 4.74
CA ASP A 142 -10.08 1.78 6.01
C ASP A 142 -8.78 1.65 6.81
N TYR A 143 -8.85 1.85 8.12
CA TYR A 143 -7.69 1.66 8.99
C TYR A 143 -8.07 1.13 10.37
N VAL A 144 -7.24 0.21 10.86
CA VAL A 144 -7.24 -0.30 12.24
C VAL A 144 -5.96 0.17 12.92
N GLY A 145 -6.10 1.09 13.87
CA GLY A 145 -4.97 1.66 14.61
C GLY A 145 -5.27 3.03 15.20
N ASP A 146 -4.22 3.66 15.73
CA ASP A 146 -4.30 4.95 16.41
C ASP A 146 -4.55 6.14 15.48
N PRO A 147 -5.23 7.21 15.94
CA PRO A 147 -5.89 7.35 17.26
C PRO A 147 -7.26 6.67 17.37
N ARG A 148 -7.85 6.24 16.24
CA ARG A 148 -9.14 5.55 16.21
C ARG A 148 -9.33 4.84 14.87
N ASN A 149 -9.87 3.62 14.94
CA ASN A 149 -10.31 2.86 13.78
C ASN A 149 -11.42 3.60 13.02
N TYR A 150 -11.39 3.55 11.69
CA TYR A 150 -12.53 3.94 10.85
C TYR A 150 -12.81 2.81 9.85
N LYS A 151 -13.93 2.11 10.07
CA LYS A 151 -14.25 0.85 9.35
C LYS A 151 -15.63 0.76 8.74
N TRP A 152 -16.54 1.67 9.10
CA TRP A 152 -17.97 1.40 8.98
C TRP A 152 -18.59 2.00 7.72
N LEU A 153 -18.25 3.25 7.39
CA LEU A 153 -18.77 3.98 6.24
C LEU A 153 -17.61 4.63 5.51
N SER A 154 -17.78 4.93 4.21
CA SER A 154 -16.79 5.71 3.46
C SER A 154 -16.59 7.08 4.12
N THR A 155 -15.37 7.35 4.57
CA THR A 155 -14.95 8.66 5.11
C THR A 155 -13.99 9.39 4.19
N THR A 156 -13.67 8.79 3.03
CA THR A 156 -12.60 9.26 2.16
C THR A 156 -13.09 10.17 1.06
N LYS A 157 -12.43 11.32 0.91
CA LYS A 157 -12.61 12.21 -0.24
C LYS A 157 -11.94 11.61 -1.47
N LEU A 158 -12.59 11.76 -2.61
CA LEU A 158 -12.30 11.06 -3.86
C LEU A 158 -10.89 11.26 -4.46
N THR A 159 -10.01 12.13 -3.97
CA THR A 159 -8.87 12.66 -4.75
C THR A 159 -7.53 11.88 -4.76
N LYS A 160 -7.41 10.59 -4.36
CA LYS A 160 -6.09 9.96 -4.06
C LYS A 160 -5.91 8.50 -4.58
N THR A 161 -4.68 7.90 -4.58
CA THR A 161 -4.22 6.69 -5.37
C THR A 161 -3.51 5.54 -4.57
N LEU A 162 -3.47 4.27 -5.08
CA LEU A 162 -3.24 2.90 -4.49
C LEU A 162 -3.89 2.56 -3.11
N VAL A 163 -4.91 1.68 -2.97
CA VAL A 163 -5.84 1.74 -1.81
C VAL A 163 -6.25 0.44 -1.09
N ASN A 164 -6.23 0.48 0.23
CA ASN A 164 -6.94 -0.43 1.13
C ASN A 164 -8.43 -0.08 1.21
N VAL A 165 -9.29 -1.02 0.83
CA VAL A 165 -10.75 -0.85 0.71
C VAL A 165 -11.55 -1.52 1.83
N GLY A 166 -10.89 -2.07 2.85
CA GLY A 166 -11.54 -2.84 3.90
C GLY A 166 -12.39 -3.98 3.33
N ASP A 167 -13.69 -3.97 3.66
CA ASP A 167 -14.68 -4.96 3.23
C ASP A 167 -15.20 -4.77 1.78
N LEU A 168 -14.58 -3.90 0.98
CA LEU A 168 -14.94 -3.51 -0.40
C LEU A 168 -16.25 -2.71 -0.51
N LYS A 169 -17.32 -3.13 0.16
CA LYS A 169 -18.55 -2.33 0.32
C LYS A 169 -18.49 -1.58 1.65
N PRO A 170 -18.96 -0.32 1.74
CA PRO A 170 -19.70 0.45 0.74
C PRO A 170 -18.85 1.56 0.08
N VAL A 171 -17.65 1.23 -0.41
CA VAL A 171 -16.69 2.18 -1.00
C VAL A 171 -16.63 2.08 -2.54
N GLU A 172 -17.74 1.73 -3.20
CA GLU A 172 -17.78 1.50 -4.67
C GLU A 172 -17.47 2.76 -5.48
N LEU A 173 -18.03 3.90 -5.07
CA LEU A 173 -17.78 5.19 -5.70
C LEU A 173 -16.31 5.63 -5.56
N PRO A 174 -15.70 5.67 -4.36
CA PRO A 174 -14.29 6.00 -4.23
C PRO A 174 -13.36 5.00 -4.90
N ILE A 175 -13.67 3.69 -4.90
CA ILE A 175 -12.91 2.71 -5.71
C ILE A 175 -12.97 3.06 -7.20
N SER A 176 -14.16 3.35 -7.74
CA SER A 176 -14.33 3.66 -9.16
C SER A 176 -13.52 4.89 -9.54
N HIS A 177 -13.68 5.99 -8.80
CA HIS A 177 -13.00 7.25 -9.10
C HIS A 177 -11.48 7.11 -9.03
N PHE A 178 -11.02 6.39 -8.02
CA PHE A 178 -9.62 6.08 -7.84
C PHE A 178 -9.04 5.31 -9.04
N LEU A 179 -9.73 4.27 -9.53
CA LEU A 179 -9.22 3.44 -10.61
C LEU A 179 -9.25 4.20 -11.94
N ASP A 180 -10.24 5.05 -12.15
CA ASP A 180 -10.32 5.93 -13.32
C ASP A 180 -9.19 6.97 -13.31
N MET A 181 -8.87 7.56 -12.15
CA MET A 181 -7.70 8.44 -11.99
C MET A 181 -6.37 7.70 -12.21
N ALA A 182 -6.25 6.46 -11.70
CA ALA A 182 -5.05 5.65 -11.90
C ALA A 182 -4.84 5.28 -13.37
N TYR A 183 -5.93 5.09 -14.12
CA TYR A 183 -5.89 4.80 -15.55
C TYR A 183 -5.47 6.02 -16.37
N ASP A 184 -6.03 7.21 -16.08
CA ASP A 184 -5.72 8.43 -16.84
C ASP A 184 -5.92 9.70 -16.00
N ILE A 185 -4.92 10.02 -15.18
CA ILE A 185 -4.94 11.20 -14.30
C ILE A 185 -5.07 12.52 -15.08
N THR A 186 -4.74 12.55 -16.38
CA THR A 186 -4.81 13.79 -17.19
C THR A 186 -6.24 14.27 -17.44
N LYS A 187 -7.23 13.39 -17.24
CA LYS A 187 -8.65 13.73 -17.28
C LYS A 187 -9.17 14.35 -15.99
N PHE A 188 -8.36 14.39 -14.94
CA PHE A 188 -8.77 14.82 -13.62
C PHE A 188 -7.93 16.00 -13.15
N ASP A 189 -8.63 17.01 -12.63
CA ASP A 189 -8.07 18.14 -11.92
C ASP A 189 -8.86 18.39 -10.63
N LYS A 190 -8.50 19.47 -9.92
CA LYS A 190 -9.12 19.86 -8.65
C LYS A 190 -10.63 20.16 -8.76
N ASP A 191 -11.15 20.42 -9.96
CA ASP A 191 -12.54 20.81 -10.21
C ASP A 191 -13.35 19.69 -10.88
N SER A 192 -12.74 18.52 -11.12
CA SER A 192 -13.34 17.40 -11.87
C SER A 192 -14.34 16.57 -11.05
N THR A 193 -14.29 16.62 -9.72
CA THR A 193 -15.11 15.76 -8.85
C THR A 193 -16.62 15.89 -9.08
N PRO A 194 -17.23 17.09 -9.18
CA PRO A 194 -18.66 17.22 -9.43
C PRO A 194 -19.08 16.58 -10.77
N PHE A 195 -18.26 16.75 -11.81
CA PHE A 195 -18.52 16.15 -13.11
C PHE A 195 -18.43 14.62 -13.04
N TYR A 196 -17.43 14.07 -12.37
CA TYR A 196 -17.30 12.63 -12.18
C TYR A 196 -18.51 12.03 -11.45
N LEU A 197 -18.95 12.66 -10.36
CA LEU A 197 -20.11 12.21 -9.58
C LEU A 197 -21.38 12.14 -10.45
N GLU A 198 -21.61 13.12 -11.32
CA GLU A 198 -22.75 13.12 -12.23
C GLU A 198 -22.64 12.02 -13.28
N GLN A 199 -21.45 11.80 -13.86
CA GLN A 199 -21.22 10.69 -14.81
C GLN A 199 -21.43 9.32 -14.17
N TRP A 200 -20.88 9.13 -12.97
CA TRP A 200 -21.07 7.90 -12.21
C TRP A 200 -22.55 7.68 -11.88
N ALA A 201 -23.25 8.71 -11.40
CA ALA A 201 -24.67 8.63 -11.11
C ALA A 201 -25.53 8.35 -12.36
N ALA A 202 -25.18 8.95 -13.51
CA ALA A 202 -25.85 8.70 -14.78
C ALA A 202 -25.67 7.25 -15.24
N ARG A 203 -24.48 6.66 -15.04
CA ARG A 203 -24.18 5.26 -15.34
C ARG A 203 -25.01 4.29 -14.50
N GLU A 204 -25.10 4.54 -13.18
CA GLU A 204 -25.77 3.62 -12.25
C GLU A 204 -27.29 3.77 -12.20
N PHE A 205 -27.79 5.02 -12.30
CA PHE A 205 -29.20 5.34 -12.03
C PHE A 205 -29.93 5.99 -13.20
N GLY A 206 -29.23 6.25 -14.30
CA GLY A 206 -29.76 6.90 -15.50
C GLY A 206 -29.64 8.43 -15.47
N PRO A 207 -29.59 9.07 -16.65
CA PRO A 207 -29.32 10.51 -16.77
C PRO A 207 -30.42 11.39 -16.18
N GLN A 208 -31.65 10.89 -16.03
CA GLN A 208 -32.79 11.69 -15.54
C GLN A 208 -32.65 12.11 -14.07
N VAL A 209 -31.91 11.34 -13.26
CA VAL A 209 -31.75 11.58 -11.81
C VAL A 209 -30.30 11.88 -11.41
N ALA A 210 -29.37 11.84 -12.36
CA ALA A 210 -27.93 11.91 -12.13
C ALA A 210 -27.49 13.13 -11.32
N ALA A 211 -27.96 14.33 -11.71
CA ALA A 211 -27.59 15.58 -11.05
C ALA A 211 -28.04 15.66 -9.59
N ASP A 212 -29.22 15.12 -9.26
CA ASP A 212 -29.73 15.15 -7.89
C ASP A 212 -29.12 14.05 -7.01
N THR A 213 -28.84 12.88 -7.59
CA THR A 213 -28.08 11.82 -6.92
C THR A 213 -26.66 12.27 -6.61
N ALA A 214 -25.95 12.90 -7.56
CA ALA A 214 -24.58 13.38 -7.38
C ALA A 214 -24.48 14.44 -6.26
N LYS A 215 -25.43 15.39 -6.19
CA LYS A 215 -25.51 16.36 -5.10
C LYS A 215 -25.69 15.68 -3.74
N SER A 216 -26.54 14.64 -3.68
CA SER A 216 -26.79 13.88 -2.45
C SER A 216 -25.52 13.18 -1.96
N SER A 217 -24.76 12.55 -2.86
CA SER A 217 -23.46 11.92 -2.54
C SER A 217 -22.43 12.94 -2.03
N THR A 218 -22.41 14.14 -2.61
CA THR A 218 -21.51 15.23 -2.17
C THR A 218 -21.84 15.71 -0.75
N LEU A 219 -23.13 15.68 -0.36
CA LEU A 219 -23.59 16.07 0.98
C LEU A 219 -23.24 15.03 2.04
N THR A 220 -23.20 13.74 1.69
CA THR A 220 -22.78 12.66 2.60
C THR A 220 -21.27 12.57 2.80
N GLU A 221 -20.47 13.08 1.85
CA GLU A 221 -18.99 13.11 1.93
C GLU A 221 -18.42 14.34 2.65
N LYS A 222 -19.24 15.35 2.96
CA LYS A 222 -18.83 16.40 3.91
C LYS A 222 -18.66 15.75 5.29
N PRO A 223 -17.59 16.09 6.05
CA PRO A 223 -17.44 15.55 7.39
C PRO A 223 -18.73 15.78 8.17
N GLN A 224 -19.20 14.76 8.88
CA GLN A 224 -20.05 14.97 10.06
C GLN A 224 -19.20 15.70 11.11
N ALA A 225 -18.84 16.96 10.83
CA ALA A 225 -18.21 17.84 11.79
C ALA A 225 -19.24 18.04 12.89
N GLY A 226 -18.93 17.50 14.07
CA GLY A 226 -19.86 17.39 15.18
C GLY A 226 -20.61 18.69 15.45
N ALA A 227 -21.91 18.56 15.61
CA ALA A 227 -22.70 19.55 16.31
C ALA A 227 -22.20 19.58 17.77
N SER A 228 -21.27 20.49 18.08
CA SER A 228 -21.07 20.93 19.45
C SER A 228 -22.29 21.77 19.81
N SER A 229 -23.14 21.24 20.69
CA SER A 229 -24.21 21.96 21.36
C SER A 229 -23.63 23.19 22.07
N SER A 230 -24.19 24.36 21.77
CA SER A 230 -24.12 25.58 22.59
C SER A 230 -24.71 25.36 23.97
#